data_AF-A0A8B3CJ52-F1
#
_entry.id   AF-A0A8B3CJ52-F1
#
_cell.length_a   1.000
_cell.length_b   1.000
_cell.length_c   1.000
_cell.angle_alpha   90.00
_cell.angle_beta   90.00
_cell.angle_gamma   90.00
#
_symmetry.space_group_name_H-M   'P 1'
#
loop_
_entity.id
_entity.type
_entity.pdbx_description
1 polymer ?
#
loop_
_entity_poly.entity_id
_entity_poly.type
_entity_poly.pdbx_seq_one_letter_code
_entity_poly.pdbx_strand_id
1 'polypeptide(L)'
;MYFKRFSYILIFLSFVLSLESVSYEDAYAMEKEDPLFSIPLYEELLRTSQKSDIRKTASSRLFFLYEKYRKYIPAILIMSRSGKITDKKGKYPSLVTELASGLNVSPSSLVSVISGCSRPIPDPDPFFQEQNSKENSSENLLEESADTSTVSPLPELPLLFKILSKKENAPLYKACYAVKIKMGDYDGWEKIHAFGEVRNILSPETSLALRISYTLHSDRGSAYKRIYSGGRLKSLSEEGKSDLLYLYGKFLRNLGKYDSSARYFWMSSSYGSKERGRIETAKTLLASGRKQEACGQIAKGFSPGDESEELLNRICFKNMDEGHPGQELLKAIRILNSDAPDPVYEFLLGRSSSQKTEDTEPEDSTENSSRYAKLLDEKLFGGEKNQTPFWDYRKAETTLVLSSNPAFLCKQGRSSLFKKTLIQPQNCVPFQGLSPEAILGSALFSQDQEEWSLLFANAAYHSVPARIVFRNETNEESLQITSVVYRKTLNRFFVEGYSSDGKYRFYSMDWKNLQTSVPDAN
;
A
#
# COMPACT_ATOMS: atom_id res chain seq x y z
N MET A 1 -22.01 -30.61 37.92
CA MET A 1 -21.75 -30.46 36.46
C MET A 1 -21.54 -29.01 36.00
N TYR A 2 -22.14 -28.01 36.66
CA TYR A 2 -21.96 -26.57 36.32
C TYR A 2 -20.56 -26.00 36.66
N PHE A 3 -19.92 -26.48 37.73
CA PHE A 3 -18.62 -25.96 38.17
C PHE A 3 -17.47 -26.23 37.17
N LYS A 4 -17.51 -27.38 36.47
CA LYS A 4 -16.54 -27.70 35.40
C LYS A 4 -16.73 -26.82 34.16
N ARG A 5 -17.98 -26.52 33.76
CA ARG A 5 -18.26 -25.60 32.64
C ARG A 5 -17.84 -24.16 32.93
N PHE A 6 -18.03 -23.69 34.17
CA PHE A 6 -17.55 -22.37 34.60
C PHE A 6 -16.02 -22.27 34.60
N SER A 7 -15.32 -23.33 35.00
CA SER A 7 -13.85 -23.42 34.92
C SER A 7 -13.35 -23.32 33.46
N TYR A 8 -13.99 -24.01 32.51
CA TYR A 8 -13.61 -23.88 31.09
C TYR A 8 -13.88 -22.48 30.54
N ILE A 9 -14.97 -21.82 30.94
CA ILE A 9 -15.27 -20.44 30.54
C ILE A 9 -14.26 -19.46 31.16
N LEU A 10 -13.86 -19.64 32.43
CA LEU A 10 -12.83 -18.82 33.08
C LEU A 10 -11.43 -19.04 32.50
N ILE A 11 -11.07 -20.29 32.17
CA ILE A 11 -9.81 -20.60 31.48
C ILE A 11 -9.83 -19.99 30.07
N PHE A 12 -10.94 -20.12 29.34
CA PHE A 12 -11.10 -19.53 28.01
C PHE A 12 -11.11 -18.00 28.07
N LEU A 13 -11.79 -17.38 29.05
CA LEU A 13 -11.73 -15.94 29.28
C LEU A 13 -10.32 -15.48 29.67
N SER A 14 -9.59 -16.23 30.50
CA SER A 14 -8.20 -15.90 30.85
C SER A 14 -7.22 -16.05 29.68
N PHE A 15 -7.51 -16.98 28.76
CA PHE A 15 -6.74 -17.17 27.54
C PHE A 15 -7.03 -16.06 26.52
N VAL A 16 -8.30 -15.63 26.41
CA VAL A 16 -8.74 -14.52 25.55
C VAL A 16 -8.38 -13.14 26.13
N LEU A 17 -8.28 -13.03 27.46
CA LEU A 17 -7.84 -11.84 28.22
C LEU A 17 -6.36 -11.88 28.60
N SER A 18 -5.53 -12.67 27.93
CA SER A 18 -4.09 -12.40 27.89
C SER A 18 -3.84 -11.10 27.09
N LEU A 19 -4.41 -9.99 27.57
CA LEU A 19 -3.81 -8.67 27.48
C LEU A 19 -2.42 -8.88 28.08
N GLU A 20 -1.40 -8.90 27.23
CA GLU A 20 -0.02 -8.98 27.68
C GLU A 20 0.17 -7.83 28.68
N SER A 21 0.29 -8.18 29.97
CA SER A 21 0.42 -7.18 31.01
C SER A 21 1.82 -6.59 30.89
N VAL A 22 1.93 -5.47 30.17
CA VAL A 22 3.17 -4.71 30.06
C VAL A 22 3.40 -3.98 31.38
N SER A 23 4.54 -4.18 32.01
CA SER A 23 4.94 -3.41 33.18
C SER A 23 5.79 -2.20 32.78
N TYR A 24 5.87 -1.19 33.65
CA TYR A 24 6.73 -0.03 33.40
C TYR A 24 8.20 -0.45 33.37
N GLU A 25 8.57 -1.41 34.21
CA GLU A 25 9.89 -2.00 34.30
C GLU A 25 10.29 -2.68 32.98
N ASP A 26 9.39 -3.43 32.34
CA ASP A 26 9.63 -4.03 31.02
C ASP A 26 9.93 -2.96 29.96
N ALA A 27 9.09 -1.91 29.90
CA ALA A 27 9.27 -0.83 28.95
C ALA A 27 10.58 -0.06 29.17
N TYR A 28 10.94 0.17 30.44
CA TYR A 28 12.17 0.86 30.81
C TYR A 28 13.43 0.01 30.58
N ALA A 29 13.37 -1.30 30.79
CA ALA A 29 14.44 -2.23 30.45
C ALA A 29 14.67 -2.26 28.94
N MET A 30 13.60 -2.43 28.15
CA MET A 30 13.67 -2.38 26.70
C MET A 30 14.19 -1.03 26.22
N GLU A 31 13.85 0.09 26.86
CA GLU A 31 14.37 1.40 26.45
C GLU A 31 15.90 1.50 26.54
N LYS A 32 16.52 0.82 27.51
CA LYS A 32 17.99 0.80 27.66
C LYS A 32 18.67 -0.02 26.58
N GLU A 33 18.06 -1.13 26.17
CA GLU A 33 18.59 -2.03 25.16
C GLU A 33 18.28 -1.53 23.75
N ASP A 34 17.01 -1.20 23.52
CA ASP A 34 16.47 -0.72 22.26
C ASP A 34 15.36 0.32 22.46
N PRO A 35 15.72 1.61 22.45
CA PRO A 35 14.74 2.66 22.71
C PRO A 35 13.64 2.75 21.64
N LEU A 36 13.84 2.24 20.41
CA LEU A 36 12.80 2.23 19.39
C LEU A 36 11.69 1.23 19.74
N PHE A 37 12.04 0.01 20.12
CA PHE A 37 11.05 -1.04 20.46
C PHE A 37 10.46 -0.89 21.86
N SER A 38 10.95 0.05 22.67
CA SER A 38 10.29 0.45 23.92
C SER A 38 9.00 1.26 23.70
N ILE A 39 8.86 1.93 22.54
CA ILE A 39 7.70 2.76 22.18
C ILE A 39 6.38 1.99 22.29
N PRO A 40 6.17 0.85 21.60
CA PRO A 40 4.92 0.10 21.69
C PRO A 40 4.58 -0.36 23.11
N LEU A 41 5.60 -0.66 23.94
CA LEU A 41 5.39 -1.03 25.34
C LEU A 41 4.84 0.16 26.17
N TYR A 42 5.40 1.35 25.97
CA TYR A 42 4.89 2.56 26.61
C TYR A 42 3.51 2.99 26.10
N GLU A 43 3.21 2.80 24.81
CA GLU A 43 1.88 3.04 24.24
C GLU A 43 0.83 2.12 24.90
N GLU A 44 1.14 0.84 25.04
CA GLU A 44 0.23 -0.12 25.67
C GLU A 44 0.04 0.15 27.17
N LEU A 45 1.09 0.61 27.87
CA LEU A 45 0.99 1.08 29.26
C LEU A 45 0.03 2.27 29.40
N LEU A 46 0.04 3.22 28.46
CA LEU A 46 -0.90 4.35 28.48
C LEU A 46 -2.35 3.91 28.29
N ARG A 47 -2.57 2.84 27.53
CA ARG A 47 -3.89 2.28 27.23
C ARG A 47 -4.45 1.46 28.40
N THR A 48 -3.60 0.66 29.05
CA THR A 48 -4.03 -0.36 30.01
C THR A 48 -3.84 0.04 31.48
N SER A 49 -2.89 0.93 31.80
CA SER A 49 -2.58 1.26 33.19
C SER A 49 -3.66 2.10 33.86
N GLN A 50 -4.14 1.63 35.01
CA GLN A 50 -5.11 2.37 35.82
C GLN A 50 -4.46 3.46 36.68
N LYS A 51 -3.15 3.38 36.94
CA LYS A 51 -2.42 4.30 37.81
C LYS A 51 -2.09 5.61 37.08
N SER A 52 -2.57 6.74 37.59
CA SER A 52 -2.34 8.07 36.98
C SER A 52 -0.87 8.44 36.89
N ASP A 53 -0.07 8.10 37.90
CA ASP A 53 1.33 8.52 37.98
C ASP A 53 2.18 7.76 36.97
N ILE A 54 1.93 6.45 36.80
CA ILE A 54 2.56 5.65 35.75
C ILE A 54 2.21 6.21 34.37
N ARG A 55 0.94 6.53 34.13
CA ARG A 55 0.52 7.13 32.85
C ARG A 55 1.20 8.47 32.57
N LYS A 56 1.34 9.34 33.58
CA LYS A 56 2.06 10.62 33.42
C LYS A 56 3.53 10.41 33.09
N THR A 57 4.21 9.53 33.81
CA THR A 57 5.62 9.21 33.59
C THR A 57 5.84 8.57 32.21
N ALA A 58 5.03 7.56 31.86
CA ALA A 58 5.08 6.92 30.55
C ALA A 58 4.81 7.91 29.41
N SER A 59 3.81 8.79 29.55
CA SER A 59 3.49 9.81 28.54
C SER A 59 4.65 10.79 28.34
N SER A 60 5.36 11.17 29.42
CA SER A 60 6.53 12.05 29.32
C SER A 60 7.69 11.37 28.61
N ARG A 61 7.97 10.09 28.93
CA ARG A 61 9.03 9.32 28.28
C ARG A 61 8.73 9.10 26.80
N LEU A 62 7.50 8.70 26.49
CA LEU A 62 7.02 8.45 25.15
C LEU A 62 7.12 9.69 24.25
N PHE A 63 6.86 10.89 24.79
CA PHE A 63 7.07 12.13 24.05
C PHE A 63 8.53 12.30 23.57
N PHE A 64 9.51 12.09 24.46
CA PHE A 64 10.94 12.18 24.08
C PHE A 64 11.35 11.10 23.09
N LEU A 65 10.80 9.89 23.22
CA LEU A 65 11.04 8.82 22.25
C LEU A 65 10.46 9.17 20.88
N TYR A 66 9.23 9.67 20.82
CA TYR A 66 8.65 10.11 19.55
C TYR A 66 9.41 11.25 18.90
N GLU A 67 9.92 12.21 19.68
CA GLU A 67 10.77 13.27 19.16
C GLU A 67 12.07 12.70 18.58
N LYS A 68 12.76 11.84 19.35
CA LYS A 68 14.01 11.18 18.93
C LYS A 68 13.86 10.37 17.65
N TYR A 69 12.77 9.60 17.53
CA TYR A 69 12.49 8.72 16.38
C TYR A 69 11.52 9.34 15.37
N ARG A 70 11.29 10.66 15.44
CA ARG A 70 10.48 11.43 14.47
C ARG A 70 9.07 10.86 14.25
N LYS A 71 8.42 10.34 15.29
CA LYS A 71 7.03 9.86 15.26
C LYS A 71 6.06 11.04 15.39
N TYR A 72 5.96 11.85 14.33
CA TYR A 72 5.29 13.15 14.33
C TYR A 72 3.82 13.14 14.78
N ILE A 73 2.98 12.29 14.15
CA ILE A 73 1.53 12.26 14.42
C ILE A 73 1.24 11.94 15.90
N PRO A 74 1.73 10.82 16.46
CA PRO A 74 1.43 10.50 17.85
C PRO A 74 2.05 11.51 18.84
N ALA A 75 3.21 12.10 18.55
CA ALA A 75 3.76 13.19 19.35
C ALA A 75 2.82 14.40 19.42
N ILE A 76 2.30 14.83 18.26
CA ILE A 76 1.36 15.97 18.17
C ILE A 76 0.06 15.67 18.89
N LEU A 77 -0.44 14.44 18.84
CA LEU A 77 -1.65 14.04 19.58
C LEU A 77 -1.44 14.08 21.09
N ILE A 78 -0.31 13.57 21.61
CA ILE A 78 0.02 13.65 23.04
C ILE A 78 0.12 15.11 23.49
N MET A 79 0.86 15.94 22.74
CA MET A 79 1.00 17.37 23.05
C MET A 79 -0.36 18.08 23.06
N SER A 80 -1.19 17.82 22.05
CA SER A 80 -2.51 18.43 21.91
C SER A 80 -3.43 18.08 23.08
N ARG A 81 -3.40 16.83 23.56
CA ARG A 81 -4.17 16.38 24.73
C ARG A 81 -3.67 17.00 26.05
N SER A 82 -2.36 17.25 26.15
CA SER A 82 -1.76 17.87 27.34
C SER A 82 -1.99 19.37 27.47
N GLY A 83 -2.48 20.03 26.41
CA GLY A 83 -2.69 21.48 26.35
C GLY A 83 -1.41 22.32 26.26
N LYS A 84 -0.23 21.69 26.14
CA LYS A 84 1.10 22.35 26.12
C LYS A 84 1.82 22.19 24.77
N ILE A 85 1.13 22.48 23.68
CA ILE A 85 1.70 22.31 22.34
C ILE A 85 2.68 23.42 21.94
N THR A 86 2.62 24.57 22.60
CA THR A 86 3.57 25.66 22.45
C THR A 86 4.35 25.88 23.74
N ASP A 87 5.57 26.40 23.61
CA ASP A 87 6.32 26.89 24.77
C ASP A 87 5.61 28.12 25.40
N LYS A 88 6.15 28.61 26.53
CA LYS A 88 5.63 29.80 27.21
C LYS A 88 5.67 31.08 26.33
N LYS A 89 6.43 31.06 25.23
CA LYS A 89 6.58 32.14 24.26
C LYS A 89 5.70 31.95 23.02
N GLY A 90 4.85 30.93 22.99
CA GLY A 90 3.96 30.62 21.88
C GLY A 90 4.64 29.93 20.68
N LYS A 91 5.88 29.46 20.82
CA LYS A 91 6.62 28.77 19.76
C LYS A 91 6.31 27.28 19.76
N TYR A 92 6.13 26.71 18.57
CA TYR A 92 5.97 25.28 18.38
C TYR A 92 7.32 24.55 18.54
N PRO A 93 7.32 23.28 19.03
CA PRO A 93 8.51 22.44 19.07
C PRO A 93 9.14 22.23 17.69
N SER A 94 10.45 21.98 17.68
CA SER A 94 11.25 21.71 16.48
C SER A 94 10.62 20.66 15.58
N LEU A 95 10.16 19.55 16.17
CA LEU A 95 9.48 18.45 15.50
C LEU A 95 8.27 18.91 14.66
N VAL A 96 7.45 19.82 15.20
CA VAL A 96 6.27 20.36 14.51
C VAL A 96 6.70 21.33 13.41
N THR A 97 7.68 22.20 13.69
CA THR A 97 8.17 23.16 12.72
C THR A 97 8.90 22.49 11.55
N GLU A 98 9.67 21.43 11.79
CA GLU A 98 10.37 20.65 10.77
C GLU A 98 9.38 19.97 9.84
N LEU A 99 8.37 19.27 10.39
CA LEU A 99 7.35 18.62 9.57
C LEU A 99 6.50 19.63 8.80
N ALA A 100 6.07 20.72 9.44
CA ALA A 100 5.28 21.76 8.78
C ALA A 100 6.06 22.40 7.63
N SER A 101 7.36 22.67 7.85
CA SER A 101 8.26 23.16 6.80
C SER A 101 8.42 22.15 5.66
N GLY A 102 8.60 20.87 5.98
CA GLY A 102 8.74 19.80 4.97
C GLY A 102 7.47 19.59 4.14
N LEU A 103 6.30 19.84 4.72
CA LEU A 103 5.00 19.80 4.03
C LEU A 103 4.61 21.14 3.37
N ASN A 104 5.42 22.19 3.56
CA ASN A 104 5.13 23.55 3.12
C ASN A 104 3.78 24.10 3.62
N VAL A 105 3.47 23.86 4.90
CA VAL A 105 2.23 24.29 5.56
C VAL A 105 2.56 25.03 6.87
N SER A 106 1.60 25.77 7.42
CA SER A 106 1.82 26.41 8.71
C SER A 106 1.80 25.38 9.86
N PRO A 107 2.65 25.54 10.90
CA PRO A 107 2.61 24.69 12.09
C PRO A 107 1.25 24.65 12.78
N SER A 108 0.54 25.78 12.80
CA SER A 108 -0.80 25.88 13.38
C SER A 108 -1.84 25.07 12.59
N SER A 109 -1.78 25.09 11.25
CA SER A 109 -2.66 24.28 10.39
C SER A 109 -2.40 22.79 10.61
N LEU A 110 -1.12 22.37 10.63
CA LEU A 110 -0.74 20.98 10.87
C LEU A 110 -1.29 20.45 12.20
N VAL A 111 -1.05 21.17 13.29
CA VAL A 111 -1.53 20.81 14.63
C VAL A 111 -3.06 20.76 14.68
N SER A 112 -3.72 21.77 14.10
CA SER A 112 -5.18 21.87 14.09
C SER A 112 -5.83 20.73 13.30
N VAL A 113 -5.24 20.34 12.16
CA VAL A 113 -5.74 19.21 11.36
C VAL A 113 -5.54 17.89 12.10
N ILE A 114 -4.35 17.62 12.67
CA ILE A 114 -4.11 16.37 13.41
C ILE A 114 -5.06 16.26 14.61
N SER A 115 -5.23 17.34 15.37
CA SER A 115 -6.14 17.39 16.51
C SER A 115 -7.61 17.27 16.07
N GLY A 116 -8.01 17.99 15.01
CA GLY A 116 -9.37 17.97 14.48
C GLY A 116 -9.77 16.60 13.92
N CYS A 117 -8.88 15.96 13.17
CA CYS A 117 -9.11 14.62 12.62
C CYS A 117 -9.13 13.53 13.69
N SER A 118 -8.61 13.80 14.89
CA SER A 118 -8.73 12.88 16.02
C SER A 118 -10.11 12.90 16.70
N ARG A 119 -11.03 13.77 16.26
CA ARG A 119 -12.39 13.92 16.81
C ARG A 119 -13.44 13.47 15.79
N PRO A 120 -14.66 13.11 16.24
CA PRO A 120 -15.77 12.82 15.33
C PRO A 120 -16.03 13.97 14.35
N ILE A 121 -16.29 13.62 13.09
CA ILE A 121 -16.49 14.61 12.01
C ILE A 121 -17.98 14.94 11.86
N PRO A 122 -18.36 16.23 11.94
CA PRO A 122 -19.74 16.64 11.66
C PRO A 122 -20.11 16.39 10.19
N ASP A 123 -21.40 16.36 9.89
CA ASP A 123 -21.87 16.20 8.52
C ASP A 123 -21.41 17.38 7.63
N PRO A 124 -20.67 17.14 6.53
CA PRO A 124 -20.20 18.19 5.65
C PRO A 124 -21.26 18.72 4.67
N ASP A 125 -22.45 18.10 4.57
CA ASP A 125 -23.47 18.43 3.57
C ASP A 125 -23.83 19.93 3.48
N PRO A 126 -24.03 20.64 4.61
CA PRO A 126 -24.29 22.08 4.59
C PRO A 126 -23.16 22.91 3.97
N PHE A 127 -21.94 22.37 3.90
CA PHE A 127 -20.74 23.09 3.47
C PHE A 127 -20.35 22.86 2.01
N PHE A 128 -21.04 21.98 1.28
CA PHE A 128 -20.81 21.84 -0.18
C PHE A 128 -21.45 22.98 -0.98
N GLN A 129 -22.41 23.71 -0.42
CA GLN A 129 -23.26 24.66 -1.15
C GLN A 129 -22.58 25.99 -1.55
N GLU A 130 -21.45 26.36 -0.94
CA GLU A 130 -20.78 27.64 -1.22
C GLU A 130 -20.22 27.79 -2.65
N GLN A 131 -20.28 26.76 -3.50
CA GLN A 131 -19.84 26.84 -4.90
C GLN A 131 -20.96 27.26 -5.86
N ASN A 132 -22.22 26.89 -5.58
CA ASN A 132 -23.35 27.20 -6.48
C ASN A 132 -23.78 28.67 -6.42
N SER A 133 -23.41 29.40 -5.37
CA SER A 133 -23.81 30.80 -5.18
C SER A 133 -22.89 31.82 -5.88
N LYS A 134 -21.76 31.40 -6.46
CA LYS A 134 -20.83 32.31 -7.16
C LYS A 134 -20.87 32.24 -8.69
N GLU A 135 -21.47 31.21 -9.28
CA GLU A 135 -21.62 31.10 -10.75
C GLU A 135 -22.98 31.61 -11.27
N ASN A 136 -23.97 31.82 -10.39
CA ASN A 136 -25.31 32.30 -10.79
C ASN A 136 -25.59 33.78 -10.47
N SER A 137 -24.58 34.56 -10.05
CA SER A 137 -24.74 35.97 -9.68
C SER A 137 -24.12 36.94 -10.67
N SER A 138 -24.17 36.63 -11.96
CA SER A 138 -23.84 37.56 -13.04
C SER A 138 -24.76 37.35 -14.23
N GLU A 139 -26.06 37.53 -14.02
CA GLU A 139 -27.02 38.04 -15.01
C GLU A 139 -28.40 38.10 -14.37
N ASN A 140 -28.80 39.31 -13.98
CA ASN A 140 -30.16 39.88 -13.94
C ASN A 140 -30.27 40.91 -12.81
N LEU A 141 -29.95 42.15 -13.17
CA LEU A 141 -30.54 43.32 -12.52
C LEU A 141 -31.99 43.42 -13.02
N LEU A 142 -32.96 43.44 -12.11
CA LEU A 142 -33.93 44.53 -11.92
C LEU A 142 -35.00 44.16 -10.86
N GLU A 143 -35.10 45.07 -9.89
CA GLU A 143 -36.28 45.55 -9.14
C GLU A 143 -37.02 44.66 -8.10
N GLU A 144 -36.87 45.13 -6.85
CA GLU A 144 -37.81 45.23 -5.71
C GLU A 144 -39.00 44.27 -5.58
N SER A 145 -39.03 43.53 -4.47
CA SER A 145 -40.02 43.78 -3.40
C SER A 145 -39.60 43.11 -2.09
N ALA A 146 -39.80 43.85 -0.99
CA ALA A 146 -39.49 43.43 0.36
C ALA A 146 -40.43 42.32 0.81
N ASP A 147 -39.86 41.18 1.23
CA ASP A 147 -40.55 40.26 2.14
C ASP A 147 -39.58 39.69 3.17
N THR A 148 -40.10 39.60 4.38
CA THR A 148 -39.38 39.35 5.63
C THR A 148 -38.96 37.88 5.70
N SER A 149 -37.78 37.55 5.17
CA SER A 149 -37.16 36.24 5.43
C SER A 149 -36.20 36.35 6.61
N THR A 150 -36.58 35.69 7.71
CA THR A 150 -35.68 35.30 8.80
C THR A 150 -34.43 34.63 8.24
N VAL A 151 -33.33 35.37 8.16
CA VAL A 151 -32.02 34.83 7.80
C VAL A 151 -31.59 33.92 8.96
N SER A 152 -31.82 32.62 8.82
CA SER A 152 -31.12 31.63 9.63
C SER A 152 -29.61 31.84 9.42
N PRO A 153 -28.80 31.99 10.49
CA PRO A 153 -27.37 32.20 10.31
C PRO A 153 -26.81 31.00 9.54
N LEU A 154 -26.14 31.24 8.41
CA LEU A 154 -25.41 30.21 7.70
C LEU A 154 -24.48 29.52 8.70
N PRO A 155 -24.48 28.19 8.79
CA PRO A 155 -23.59 27.48 9.72
C PRO A 155 -22.14 27.80 9.35
N GLU A 156 -21.41 28.42 10.27
CA GLU A 156 -19.99 28.71 10.06
C GLU A 156 -19.22 27.41 9.84
N LEU A 157 -18.37 27.40 8.81
CA LEU A 157 -17.55 26.26 8.45
C LEU A 157 -16.65 25.86 9.65
N PRO A 158 -16.69 24.61 10.14
CA PRO A 158 -15.84 24.18 11.23
C PRO A 158 -14.37 24.43 10.93
N LEU A 159 -13.59 24.78 11.96
CA LEU A 159 -12.18 25.17 11.82
C LEU A 159 -11.36 24.17 10.98
N LEU A 160 -11.59 22.87 11.16
CA LEU A 160 -10.94 21.82 10.38
C LEU A 160 -11.18 22.00 8.87
N PHE A 161 -12.44 22.12 8.45
CA PHE A 161 -12.80 22.30 7.05
C PHE A 161 -12.35 23.65 6.50
N LYS A 162 -12.33 24.71 7.32
CA LYS A 162 -11.80 26.03 6.94
C LYS A 162 -10.29 26.00 6.67
N ILE A 163 -9.54 25.18 7.39
CA ILE A 163 -8.10 24.99 7.14
C ILE A 163 -7.91 24.11 5.90
N LEU A 164 -8.65 23.00 5.81
CA LEU A 164 -8.56 22.04 4.71
C LEU A 164 -9.12 22.57 3.38
N SER A 165 -9.86 23.68 3.37
CA SER A 165 -10.37 24.32 2.16
C SER A 165 -9.29 25.07 1.35
N LYS A 166 -8.13 25.34 1.97
CA LYS A 166 -7.02 26.04 1.31
C LYS A 166 -6.16 25.05 0.52
N LYS A 167 -5.85 25.39 -0.74
CA LYS A 167 -5.01 24.55 -1.63
C LYS A 167 -3.61 24.29 -1.08
N GLU A 168 -3.01 25.26 -0.39
CA GLU A 168 -1.70 25.10 0.28
C GLU A 168 -1.69 23.94 1.30
N ASN A 169 -2.86 23.63 1.89
CA ASN A 169 -3.01 22.59 2.90
C ASN A 169 -3.37 21.21 2.33
N ALA A 170 -3.34 21.02 1.00
CA ALA A 170 -3.61 19.72 0.37
C ALA A 170 -2.79 18.55 0.97
N PRO A 171 -1.49 18.71 1.32
CA PRO A 171 -0.72 17.65 1.98
C PRO A 171 -1.30 17.17 3.31
N LEU A 172 -2.04 18.03 4.03
CA LEU A 172 -2.64 17.70 5.33
C LEU A 172 -3.75 16.66 5.24
N TYR A 173 -4.32 16.41 4.06
CA TYR A 173 -5.27 15.32 3.85
C TYR A 173 -4.63 13.95 4.10
N LYS A 174 -3.36 13.75 3.71
CA LYS A 174 -2.63 12.50 3.99
C LYS A 174 -2.40 12.30 5.50
N ALA A 175 -2.11 13.38 6.22
CA ALA A 175 -1.98 13.35 7.68
C ALA A 175 -3.32 13.04 8.35
N CYS A 176 -4.40 13.67 7.89
CA CYS A 176 -5.74 13.42 8.39
C CYS A 176 -6.21 11.97 8.11
N TYR A 177 -5.91 11.45 6.91
CA TYR A 177 -6.13 10.04 6.55
C TYR A 177 -5.47 9.11 7.55
N ALA A 178 -4.17 9.28 7.81
CA ALA A 178 -3.42 8.45 8.73
C ALA A 178 -4.03 8.46 10.15
N VAL A 179 -4.48 9.62 10.64
CA VAL A 179 -5.16 9.74 11.94
C VAL A 179 -6.49 8.98 11.93
N LYS A 180 -7.33 9.18 10.90
CA LYS A 180 -8.66 8.56 10.83
C LYS A 180 -8.62 7.05 10.73
N ILE A 181 -7.73 6.51 9.89
CA ILE A 181 -7.55 5.07 9.76
C ILE A 181 -7.05 4.46 11.06
N LYS A 182 -6.06 5.08 11.73
CA LYS A 182 -5.57 4.60 13.04
C LYS A 182 -6.65 4.59 14.12
N MET A 183 -7.65 5.48 14.03
CA MET A 183 -8.77 5.53 14.96
C MET A 183 -9.95 4.63 14.57
N GLY A 184 -9.92 3.98 13.40
CA GLY A 184 -11.05 3.22 12.86
C GLY A 184 -12.25 4.08 12.46
N ASP A 185 -12.09 5.41 12.34
CA ASP A 185 -13.17 6.33 11.94
C ASP A 185 -13.22 6.45 10.40
N TYR A 186 -13.68 5.38 9.77
CA TYR A 186 -13.80 5.27 8.32
C TYR A 186 -14.86 6.21 7.73
N ASP A 187 -15.97 6.42 8.42
CA ASP A 187 -17.06 7.30 7.98
C ASP A 187 -16.65 8.78 8.02
N GLY A 188 -15.94 9.18 9.08
CA GLY A 188 -15.36 10.51 9.20
C GLY A 188 -14.34 10.80 8.09
N TRP A 189 -13.52 9.81 7.71
CA TRP A 189 -12.61 9.94 6.58
C TRP A 189 -13.35 10.15 5.25
N GLU A 190 -14.36 9.35 4.93
CA GLU A 190 -15.09 9.49 3.66
C GLU A 190 -15.68 10.90 3.48
N LYS A 191 -16.21 11.48 4.57
CA LYS A 191 -16.70 12.86 4.60
C LYS A 191 -15.61 13.89 4.28
N ILE A 192 -14.45 13.77 4.91
CA ILE A 192 -13.30 14.66 4.68
C ILE A 192 -12.79 14.51 3.24
N HIS A 193 -12.69 13.28 2.75
CA HIS A 193 -12.25 13.00 1.39
C HIS A 193 -13.19 13.60 0.35
N ALA A 194 -14.50 13.37 0.49
CA ALA A 194 -15.51 13.96 -0.37
C ALA A 194 -15.45 15.50 -0.37
N PHE A 195 -15.22 16.13 0.79
CA PHE A 195 -15.02 17.57 0.88
C PHE A 195 -13.83 18.06 0.02
N GLY A 196 -12.67 17.42 0.14
CA GLY A 196 -11.47 17.78 -0.62
C GLY A 196 -11.63 17.58 -2.13
N GLU A 197 -12.34 16.53 -2.53
CA GLU A 197 -12.61 16.19 -3.93
C GLU A 197 -13.65 17.12 -4.57
N VAL A 198 -14.73 17.45 -3.86
CA VAL A 198 -15.76 18.38 -4.36
C VAL A 198 -15.15 19.77 -4.59
N ARG A 199 -14.33 20.25 -3.64
CA ARG A 199 -13.67 21.56 -3.70
C ARG A 199 -12.45 21.61 -4.64
N ASN A 200 -12.12 20.51 -5.34
CA ASN A 200 -10.96 20.40 -6.24
C ASN A 200 -9.63 20.81 -5.57
N ILE A 201 -9.44 20.38 -4.31
CA ILE A 201 -8.24 20.66 -3.51
C ILE A 201 -7.22 19.55 -3.69
N LEU A 202 -7.70 18.31 -3.72
CA LEU A 202 -6.90 17.13 -4.00
C LEU A 202 -6.65 17.01 -5.50
N SER A 203 -5.43 16.60 -5.87
CA SER A 203 -5.22 16.14 -7.24
C SER A 203 -5.96 14.82 -7.47
N PRO A 204 -6.44 14.54 -8.70
CA PRO A 204 -7.13 13.28 -9.00
C PRO A 204 -6.31 12.05 -8.63
N GLU A 205 -4.99 12.09 -8.83
CA GLU A 205 -4.09 10.98 -8.48
C GLU A 205 -3.96 10.76 -6.98
N THR A 206 -3.83 11.85 -6.21
CA THR A 206 -3.78 11.77 -4.74
C THR A 206 -5.11 11.24 -4.19
N SER A 207 -6.21 11.75 -4.73
CA SER A 207 -7.56 11.36 -4.35
C SER A 207 -7.85 9.90 -4.67
N LEU A 208 -7.45 9.43 -5.86
CA LEU A 208 -7.50 8.02 -6.27
C LEU A 208 -6.70 7.12 -5.31
N ALA A 209 -5.44 7.49 -5.02
CA ALA A 209 -4.58 6.72 -4.14
C ALA A 209 -5.18 6.61 -2.73
N LEU A 210 -5.73 7.71 -2.20
CA LEU A 210 -6.43 7.73 -0.92
C LEU A 210 -7.71 6.87 -0.95
N ARG A 211 -8.49 6.91 -2.03
CA ARG A 211 -9.72 6.11 -2.19
C ARG A 211 -9.42 4.61 -2.17
N ILE A 212 -8.39 4.18 -2.90
CA ILE A 212 -7.98 2.78 -2.97
C ILE A 212 -7.37 2.34 -1.63
N SER A 213 -6.51 3.16 -1.03
CA SER A 213 -5.92 2.89 0.27
C SER A 213 -7.01 2.72 1.33
N TYR A 214 -8.03 3.58 1.34
CA TYR A 214 -9.18 3.45 2.23
C TYR A 214 -9.85 2.07 2.13
N THR A 215 -10.06 1.56 0.90
CA THR A 215 -10.64 0.22 0.71
C THR A 215 -9.78 -0.87 1.31
N LEU A 216 -8.46 -0.78 1.16
CA LEU A 216 -7.53 -1.78 1.69
C LEU A 216 -7.48 -1.82 3.22
N HIS A 217 -7.86 -0.72 3.91
CA HIS A 217 -7.84 -0.66 5.37
C HIS A 217 -9.22 -0.81 6.02
N SER A 218 -10.30 -0.57 5.27
CA SER A 218 -11.67 -0.63 5.79
C SER A 218 -12.42 -1.89 5.34
N ASP A 219 -11.88 -2.61 4.36
CA ASP A 219 -12.54 -3.71 3.63
C ASP A 219 -13.89 -3.31 3.00
N ARG A 220 -14.13 -2.00 2.80
CA ARG A 220 -15.37 -1.47 2.20
C ARG A 220 -15.23 -1.25 0.70
N GLY A 221 -15.91 -2.13 -0.05
CA GLY A 221 -15.90 -2.17 -1.52
C GLY A 221 -14.73 -2.97 -2.08
N SER A 222 -14.65 -3.07 -3.40
CA SER A 222 -13.60 -3.88 -4.05
C SER A 222 -12.37 -3.05 -4.41
N ALA A 223 -11.25 -3.32 -3.72
CA ALA A 223 -9.96 -2.70 -4.02
C ALA A 223 -9.52 -3.03 -5.45
N TYR A 224 -9.74 -4.28 -5.89
CA TYR A 224 -9.43 -4.70 -7.25
C TYR A 224 -10.19 -3.88 -8.30
N LYS A 225 -11.51 -3.73 -8.17
CA LYS A 225 -12.33 -2.95 -9.13
C LYS A 225 -11.85 -1.50 -9.22
N ARG A 226 -11.50 -0.88 -8.08
CA ARG A 226 -10.98 0.50 -8.02
C ARG A 226 -9.57 0.63 -8.61
N ILE A 227 -8.68 -0.32 -8.33
CA ILE A 227 -7.33 -0.36 -8.92
C ILE A 227 -7.41 -0.52 -10.44
N TYR A 228 -8.21 -1.50 -10.90
CA TYR A 228 -8.40 -1.75 -12.32
C TYR A 228 -9.00 -0.52 -13.03
N SER A 229 -10.02 0.09 -12.44
CA SER A 229 -10.63 1.32 -12.97
C SER A 229 -9.67 2.50 -12.98
N GLY A 230 -8.87 2.67 -11.92
CA GLY A 230 -7.82 3.68 -11.84
C GLY A 230 -6.77 3.50 -12.93
N GLY A 231 -6.38 2.26 -13.23
CA GLY A 231 -5.41 1.95 -14.27
C GLY A 231 -5.84 2.32 -15.68
N ARG A 232 -7.14 2.51 -15.90
CA ARG A 232 -7.71 2.93 -17.18
C ARG A 232 -7.73 4.45 -17.36
N LEU A 233 -7.36 5.25 -16.37
CA LEU A 233 -7.36 6.71 -16.51
C LEU A 233 -6.26 7.16 -17.49
N LYS A 234 -6.63 7.99 -18.47
CA LYS A 234 -5.71 8.47 -19.52
C LYS A 234 -4.60 9.39 -19.00
N SER A 235 -4.85 10.08 -17.88
CA SER A 235 -4.01 11.18 -17.38
C SER A 235 -3.03 10.82 -16.26
N LEU A 236 -2.80 9.51 -15.99
CA LEU A 236 -1.89 9.11 -14.92
C LEU A 236 -0.42 9.44 -15.22
N SER A 237 0.17 10.24 -14.35
CA SER A 237 1.60 10.51 -14.26
C SER A 237 2.39 9.25 -13.88
N GLU A 238 3.71 9.27 -14.06
CA GLU A 238 4.57 8.15 -13.63
C GLU A 238 4.49 7.92 -12.11
N GLU A 239 4.33 8.97 -11.31
CA GLU A 239 4.10 8.85 -9.86
C GLU A 239 2.74 8.20 -9.58
N GLY A 240 1.67 8.63 -10.26
CA GLY A 240 0.34 8.03 -10.14
C GLY A 240 0.32 6.55 -10.54
N LYS A 241 1.03 6.17 -11.62
CA LYS A 241 1.24 4.78 -12.01
C LYS A 241 2.01 4.01 -10.92
N SER A 242 3.09 4.58 -10.38
CA SER A 242 3.87 3.96 -9.30
C SER A 242 3.01 3.69 -8.07
N ASP A 243 2.22 4.67 -7.63
CA ASP A 243 1.33 4.55 -6.47
C ASP A 243 0.24 3.50 -6.68
N LEU A 244 -0.37 3.46 -7.88
CA LEU A 244 -1.39 2.47 -8.19
C LEU A 244 -0.85 1.04 -8.17
N LEU A 245 0.34 0.82 -8.74
CA LEU A 245 1.01 -0.49 -8.72
C LEU A 245 1.46 -0.89 -7.32
N TYR A 246 1.89 0.07 -6.50
CA TYR A 246 2.19 -0.15 -5.09
C TYR A 246 0.95 -0.61 -4.32
N LEU A 247 -0.19 0.05 -4.53
CA LEU A 247 -1.46 -0.32 -3.90
C LEU A 247 -1.94 -1.69 -4.37
N TYR A 248 -1.71 -2.04 -5.63
CA TYR A 248 -1.99 -3.38 -6.14
C TYR A 248 -1.07 -4.45 -5.56
N GLY A 249 0.22 -4.13 -5.38
CA GLY A 249 1.17 -4.97 -4.64
C GLY A 249 0.68 -5.24 -3.21
N LYS A 250 0.21 -4.20 -2.50
CA LYS A 250 -0.38 -4.34 -1.16
C LYS A 250 -1.63 -5.23 -1.15
N PHE A 251 -2.56 -4.99 -2.09
CA PHE A 251 -3.75 -5.83 -2.25
C PHE A 251 -3.39 -7.31 -2.40
N LEU A 252 -2.48 -7.64 -3.32
CA LEU A 252 -2.03 -9.01 -3.57
C LEU A 252 -1.34 -9.62 -2.36
N ARG A 253 -0.58 -8.83 -1.59
CA ARG A 253 0.05 -9.29 -0.35
C ARG A 253 -0.97 -9.66 0.70
N ASN A 254 -2.02 -8.86 0.86
CA ASN A 254 -3.10 -9.14 1.82
C ASN A 254 -3.84 -10.44 1.49
N LEU A 255 -3.90 -10.81 0.21
CA LEU A 255 -4.42 -12.10 -0.29
C LEU A 255 -3.41 -13.27 -0.18
N GLY A 256 -2.21 -13.05 0.35
CA GLY A 256 -1.16 -14.08 0.44
C GLY A 256 -0.43 -14.37 -0.88
N LYS A 257 -0.70 -13.62 -1.95
CA LYS A 257 -0.06 -13.78 -3.27
C LYS A 257 1.31 -13.08 -3.33
N TYR A 258 2.27 -13.58 -2.54
CA TYR A 258 3.55 -12.91 -2.29
C TYR A 258 4.42 -12.70 -3.55
N ASP A 259 4.53 -13.69 -4.44
CA ASP A 259 5.36 -13.56 -5.65
C ASP A 259 4.78 -12.52 -6.63
N SER A 260 3.48 -12.58 -6.83
CA SER A 260 2.70 -11.58 -7.54
C SER A 260 2.91 -10.19 -6.94
N SER A 261 2.75 -10.05 -5.63
CA SER A 261 2.90 -8.80 -4.89
C SER A 261 4.31 -8.20 -5.04
N ALA A 262 5.36 -9.00 -4.81
CA ALA A 262 6.75 -8.60 -4.95
C ALA A 262 7.05 -8.04 -6.35
N ARG A 263 6.51 -8.68 -7.39
CA ARG A 263 6.65 -8.23 -8.78
C ARG A 263 6.01 -6.85 -9.01
N TYR A 264 4.83 -6.59 -8.44
CA TYR A 264 4.16 -5.29 -8.56
C TYR A 264 4.84 -4.18 -7.75
N PHE A 265 5.42 -4.49 -6.59
CA PHE A 265 6.29 -3.54 -5.86
C PHE A 265 7.56 -3.20 -6.66
N TRP A 266 8.16 -4.21 -7.29
CA TRP A 266 9.31 -4.00 -8.16
C TRP A 266 8.94 -3.15 -9.38
N MET A 267 7.81 -3.42 -10.03
CA MET A 267 7.33 -2.64 -11.16
C MET A 267 7.01 -1.19 -10.75
N SER A 268 6.36 -0.99 -9.60
CA SER A 268 6.13 0.33 -9.01
C SER A 268 7.43 1.14 -8.91
N SER A 269 8.53 0.50 -8.47
CA SER A 269 9.85 1.12 -8.33
C SER A 269 10.46 1.62 -9.64
N SER A 270 10.02 1.06 -10.78
CA SER A 270 10.48 1.47 -12.12
C SER A 270 9.77 2.71 -12.63
N TYR A 271 8.55 2.97 -12.17
CA TYR A 271 7.80 4.19 -12.49
C TYR A 271 8.16 5.35 -11.55
N GLY A 272 8.33 5.07 -10.25
CA GLY A 272 8.57 6.09 -9.22
C GLY A 272 8.89 5.47 -7.85
N SER A 273 9.24 6.31 -6.86
CA SER A 273 9.49 5.90 -5.47
C SER A 273 10.35 4.63 -5.34
N LYS A 274 11.52 4.64 -5.99
CA LYS A 274 12.42 3.48 -6.14
C LYS A 274 12.74 2.76 -4.82
N GLU A 275 13.02 3.55 -3.78
CA GLU A 275 13.34 3.02 -2.45
C GLU A 275 12.16 2.29 -1.82
N ARG A 276 10.97 2.90 -1.79
CA ARG A 276 9.73 2.29 -1.30
C ARG A 276 9.44 0.96 -1.98
N GLY A 277 9.53 0.92 -3.32
CA GLY A 277 9.28 -0.32 -4.07
C GLY A 277 10.27 -1.43 -3.75
N ARG A 278 11.55 -1.11 -3.55
CA ARG A 278 12.59 -2.09 -3.15
C ARG A 278 12.37 -2.63 -1.74
N ILE A 279 12.07 -1.76 -0.78
CA ILE A 279 11.83 -2.14 0.61
C ILE A 279 10.61 -3.06 0.69
N GLU A 280 9.47 -2.69 0.09
CA GLU A 280 8.28 -3.55 0.10
C GLU A 280 8.50 -4.87 -0.64
N THR A 281 9.28 -4.86 -1.72
CA THR A 281 9.70 -6.10 -2.39
C THR A 281 10.47 -7.00 -1.42
N ALA A 282 11.46 -6.45 -0.71
CA ALA A 282 12.25 -7.19 0.26
C ALA A 282 11.41 -7.74 1.43
N LYS A 283 10.54 -6.92 2.02
CA LYS A 283 9.59 -7.35 3.06
C LYS A 283 8.72 -8.52 2.60
N THR A 284 8.22 -8.44 1.37
CA THR A 284 7.34 -9.46 0.78
C THR A 284 8.08 -10.77 0.49
N LEU A 285 9.34 -10.69 0.02
CA LEU A 285 10.21 -11.86 -0.16
C LEU A 285 10.59 -12.51 1.18
N LEU A 286 10.74 -11.71 2.23
CA LEU A 286 11.05 -12.23 3.56
C LEU A 286 9.88 -13.07 4.09
N ALA A 287 8.64 -12.58 3.97
CA ALA A 287 7.45 -13.33 4.38
C ALA A 287 7.23 -14.63 3.59
N SER A 288 7.70 -14.72 2.34
CA SER A 288 7.70 -15.98 1.58
C SER A 288 8.89 -16.90 1.88
N GLY A 289 9.68 -16.61 2.91
CA GLY A 289 10.81 -17.42 3.34
C GLY A 289 12.10 -17.22 2.52
N ARG A 290 12.14 -16.26 1.60
CA ARG A 290 13.26 -16.01 0.67
C ARG A 290 14.24 -14.98 1.23
N LYS A 291 14.75 -15.21 2.44
CA LYS A 291 15.66 -14.27 3.17
C LYS A 291 16.85 -13.79 2.33
N GLN A 292 17.55 -14.70 1.64
CA GLN A 292 18.73 -14.34 0.85
C GLN A 292 18.38 -13.36 -0.29
N GLU A 293 17.24 -13.57 -0.94
CA GLU A 293 16.79 -12.73 -2.04
C GLU A 293 16.25 -11.39 -1.54
N ALA A 294 15.51 -11.40 -0.42
CA ALA A 294 15.06 -10.19 0.27
C ALA A 294 16.24 -9.27 0.59
N CYS A 295 17.30 -9.81 1.20
CA CYS A 295 18.48 -9.04 1.57
C CYS A 295 19.31 -8.58 0.36
N GLY A 296 19.20 -9.26 -0.78
CA GLY A 296 19.79 -8.81 -2.05
C GLY A 296 19.14 -7.57 -2.65
N GLN A 297 17.90 -7.23 -2.26
CA GLN A 297 17.17 -6.07 -2.78
C GLN A 297 17.50 -4.76 -2.08
N ILE A 298 18.07 -4.85 -0.88
CA ILE A 298 18.33 -3.69 -0.04
C ILE A 298 19.81 -3.34 -0.13
N ALA A 299 20.11 -2.05 -0.26
CA ALA A 299 21.49 -1.58 -0.26
C ALA A 299 22.10 -1.73 1.13
N LYS A 300 23.41 -2.04 1.19
CA LYS A 300 24.17 -1.98 2.45
C LYS A 300 24.09 -0.54 2.98
N GLY A 301 23.57 -0.38 4.19
CA GLY A 301 23.42 0.92 4.83
C GLY A 301 22.16 1.70 4.43
N PHE A 302 21.08 1.03 4.02
CA PHE A 302 19.78 1.71 3.94
C PHE A 302 19.40 2.29 5.31
N SER A 303 18.74 3.44 5.31
CA SER A 303 18.32 4.13 6.53
C SER A 303 16.90 3.73 6.87
N PRO A 304 16.66 2.94 7.92
CA PRO A 304 15.32 2.51 8.29
C PRO A 304 14.46 3.69 8.70
N GLY A 305 13.25 3.79 8.13
CA GLY A 305 12.27 4.82 8.46
C GLY A 305 11.32 4.44 9.59
N ASP A 306 11.13 3.14 9.84
CA ASP A 306 10.23 2.63 10.88
C ASP A 306 10.76 1.34 11.55
N GLU A 307 9.98 0.82 12.51
CA GLU A 307 10.31 -0.38 13.29
C GLU A 307 10.47 -1.61 12.40
N SER A 308 9.61 -1.78 11.40
CA SER A 308 9.66 -2.93 10.48
C SER A 308 10.90 -2.89 9.58
N GLU A 309 11.27 -1.70 9.13
CA GLU A 309 12.49 -1.47 8.36
C GLU A 309 13.75 -1.66 9.21
N GLU A 310 13.74 -1.27 10.49
CA GLU A 310 14.88 -1.50 11.38
C GLU A 310 15.07 -3.00 11.65
N LEU A 311 13.98 -3.76 11.80
CA LEU A 311 14.06 -5.23 11.90
C LEU A 311 14.60 -5.83 10.60
N LEU A 312 14.12 -5.37 9.45
CA LEU A 312 14.60 -5.82 8.14
C LEU A 312 16.11 -5.56 7.99
N ASN A 313 16.60 -4.40 8.47
CA ASN A 313 18.01 -4.05 8.50
C ASN A 313 18.82 -5.01 9.35
N ARG A 314 18.31 -5.35 10.53
CA ARG A 314 18.97 -6.30 11.44
C ARG A 314 19.04 -7.71 10.86
N ILE A 315 17.94 -8.17 10.27
CA ILE A 315 17.84 -9.50 9.65
C ILE A 315 18.84 -9.65 8.51
N CYS A 316 19.03 -8.60 7.71
CA CYS A 316 19.88 -8.66 6.52
C CYS A 316 21.34 -8.33 6.74
N PHE A 317 21.67 -7.44 7.68
CA PHE A 317 23.03 -6.91 7.80
C PHE A 317 23.65 -7.05 9.18
N LYS A 318 22.86 -7.14 10.25
CA LYS A 318 23.40 -7.16 11.62
C LYS A 318 23.43 -8.54 12.25
N ASN A 319 23.23 -9.62 11.46
CA ASN A 319 23.11 -11.01 11.95
C ASN A 319 22.39 -11.03 13.29
N MET A 320 21.06 -10.79 13.29
CA MET A 320 20.22 -11.14 14.45
C MET A 320 20.67 -12.52 14.91
N ASP A 321 21.20 -12.62 16.13
CA ASP A 321 21.79 -13.86 16.65
C ASP A 321 20.86 -15.03 16.29
N GLU A 322 21.44 -16.13 15.81
CA GLU A 322 20.71 -17.29 15.28
C GLU A 322 19.78 -17.98 16.31
N GLY A 323 19.56 -17.39 17.48
CA GLY A 323 18.56 -17.80 18.46
C GLY A 323 17.71 -16.62 18.93
N HIS A 324 16.50 -16.53 18.38
CA HIS A 324 15.28 -15.91 18.93
C HIS A 324 15.38 -14.48 19.53
N PRO A 325 14.59 -13.51 19.05
CA PRO A 325 14.53 -12.18 19.67
C PRO A 325 14.20 -12.31 21.17
N GLY A 326 14.81 -11.46 22.01
CA GLY A 326 14.52 -11.42 23.45
C GLY A 326 13.02 -11.31 23.73
N GLN A 327 12.56 -11.80 24.90
CA GLN A 327 11.13 -11.89 25.20
C GLN A 327 10.44 -10.52 25.15
N GLU A 328 11.12 -9.46 25.58
CA GLU A 328 10.68 -8.07 25.60
C GLU A 328 10.53 -7.53 24.17
N LEU A 329 11.49 -7.84 23.30
CA LEU A 329 11.42 -7.50 21.88
C LEU A 329 10.28 -8.26 21.18
N LEU A 330 10.05 -9.53 21.53
CA LEU A 330 8.90 -10.29 21.01
C LEU A 330 7.57 -9.70 21.47
N LYS A 331 7.44 -9.28 22.73
CA LYS A 331 6.25 -8.56 23.23
C LYS A 331 6.02 -7.28 22.42
N ALA A 332 7.06 -6.47 22.22
CA ALA A 332 6.99 -5.25 21.41
C ALA A 332 6.54 -5.55 19.96
N ILE A 333 7.12 -6.57 19.32
CA ILE A 333 6.75 -6.99 17.97
C ILE A 333 5.29 -7.48 17.90
N ARG A 334 4.78 -8.18 18.92
CA ARG A 334 3.38 -8.60 18.97
C ARG A 334 2.42 -7.43 19.02
N ILE A 335 2.70 -6.43 19.85
CA ILE A 335 1.91 -5.19 19.94
C ILE A 335 1.94 -4.44 18.61
N LEU A 336 3.13 -4.28 18.00
CA LEU A 336 3.26 -3.65 16.69
C LEU A 336 2.45 -4.40 15.62
N ASN A 337 2.51 -5.73 15.62
CA ASN A 337 1.79 -6.55 14.65
C ASN A 337 0.28 -6.56 14.87
N SER A 338 -0.21 -6.36 16.10
CA SER A 338 -1.64 -6.20 16.35
C SER A 338 -2.16 -4.83 15.89
N ASP A 339 -1.35 -3.79 16.04
CA ASP A 339 -1.71 -2.42 15.67
C ASP A 339 -1.62 -2.18 14.15
N ALA A 340 -0.55 -2.67 13.53
CA ALA A 340 -0.29 -2.53 12.11
C ALA A 340 0.52 -3.74 11.61
N PRO A 341 -0.16 -4.78 11.07
CA PRO A 341 0.51 -5.97 10.57
C PRO A 341 1.55 -5.64 9.49
N ASP A 342 2.75 -6.21 9.61
CA ASP A 342 3.82 -6.08 8.61
C ASP A 342 4.49 -7.44 8.38
N PRO A 343 4.83 -7.80 7.12
CA PRO A 343 5.51 -9.04 6.77
C PRO A 343 6.75 -9.36 7.61
N VAL A 344 7.51 -8.33 8.02
CA VAL A 344 8.73 -8.51 8.81
C VAL A 344 8.40 -8.97 10.23
N TYR A 345 7.33 -8.46 10.83
CA TYR A 345 6.86 -8.89 12.14
C TYR A 345 6.35 -10.33 12.09
N GLU A 346 5.54 -10.66 11.08
CA GLU A 346 5.00 -12.02 10.89
C GLU A 346 6.13 -13.06 10.74
N PHE A 347 7.17 -12.73 9.98
CA PHE A 347 8.36 -13.56 9.82
C PHE A 347 9.05 -13.86 11.16
N LEU A 348 9.25 -12.84 12.01
CA LEU A 348 9.91 -13.01 13.31
C LEU A 348 9.03 -13.72 14.34
N LEU A 349 7.71 -13.56 14.25
CA LEU A 349 6.76 -14.26 15.12
C LEU A 349 6.55 -15.73 14.74
N GLY A 350 7.23 -16.22 13.70
CA GLY A 350 7.09 -17.60 13.23
C GLY A 350 5.72 -17.91 12.64
N ARG A 351 4.94 -16.89 12.27
CA ARG A 351 3.70 -17.06 11.52
C ARG A 351 4.07 -17.34 10.06
N SER A 352 4.48 -18.57 9.77
CA SER A 352 4.63 -19.02 8.39
C SER A 352 3.28 -18.90 7.71
N SER A 353 3.23 -18.19 6.57
CA SER A 353 2.22 -18.21 5.50
C SER A 353 1.04 -19.13 5.78
N SER A 354 0.27 -18.83 6.84
CA SER A 354 -0.93 -19.60 7.14
C SER A 354 -1.82 -19.24 5.98
N GLN A 355 -2.25 -20.26 5.25
CA GLN A 355 -3.26 -20.14 4.22
C GLN A 355 -4.36 -19.25 4.79
N LYS A 356 -4.29 -17.94 4.52
CA LYS A 356 -5.50 -17.18 4.28
C LYS A 356 -6.04 -17.94 3.10
N THR A 357 -6.99 -18.83 3.39
CA THR A 357 -7.85 -19.46 2.42
C THR A 357 -8.17 -18.40 1.38
N GLU A 358 -8.23 -18.79 0.11
CA GLU A 358 -8.84 -17.96 -0.92
C GLU A 358 -10.23 -17.56 -0.37
N ASP A 359 -10.28 -16.44 0.33
CA ASP A 359 -11.52 -15.80 0.71
C ASP A 359 -12.03 -15.39 -0.65
N THR A 360 -12.96 -16.23 -1.11
CA THR A 360 -13.72 -16.04 -2.32
C THR A 360 -14.16 -14.60 -2.26
N GLU A 361 -13.87 -13.84 -3.33
CA GLU A 361 -14.31 -12.46 -3.44
C GLU A 361 -15.73 -12.39 -2.88
N PRO A 362 -16.05 -11.51 -1.93
CA PRO A 362 -17.45 -11.28 -1.61
C PRO A 362 -18.10 -10.76 -2.89
N GLU A 363 -18.68 -11.67 -3.66
CA GLU A 363 -19.63 -11.36 -4.70
C GLU A 363 -20.70 -10.52 -4.04
N ASP A 364 -20.77 -9.28 -4.50
CA ASP A 364 -21.81 -8.32 -4.17
C ASP A 364 -22.17 -8.31 -2.67
N SER A 365 -21.19 -7.99 -1.80
CA SER A 365 -21.57 -7.31 -0.57
C SER A 365 -22.30 -6.05 -1.03
N THR A 366 -23.62 -6.04 -0.90
CA THR A 366 -24.50 -4.92 -1.21
C THR A 366 -23.78 -3.65 -0.82
N GLU A 367 -23.30 -2.89 -1.81
CA GLU A 367 -22.67 -1.61 -1.59
C GLU A 367 -23.75 -0.72 -0.98
N ASN A 368 -23.91 -0.76 0.34
CA ASN A 368 -24.40 0.36 1.12
C ASN A 368 -23.32 1.45 1.05
N SER A 369 -23.03 1.89 -0.18
CA SER A 369 -22.12 2.96 -0.47
C SER A 369 -22.78 4.21 0.09
N SER A 370 -22.12 4.79 1.10
CA SER A 370 -22.48 6.10 1.61
C SER A 370 -22.66 7.07 0.44
N ARG A 371 -23.50 8.10 0.60
CA ARG A 371 -23.66 9.14 -0.44
C ARG A 371 -22.31 9.70 -0.89
N TYR A 372 -21.37 9.87 0.05
CA TYR A 372 -20.00 10.30 -0.21
C TYR A 372 -19.21 9.29 -1.04
N ALA A 373 -19.35 8.00 -0.75
CA ALA A 373 -18.72 6.93 -1.52
C ALA A 373 -19.17 6.97 -3.00
N LYS A 374 -20.48 7.12 -3.25
CA LYS A 374 -21.01 7.25 -4.62
C LYS A 374 -20.47 8.49 -5.32
N LEU A 375 -20.50 9.64 -4.66
CA LEU A 375 -19.97 10.89 -5.19
C LEU A 375 -18.48 10.79 -5.56
N LEU A 376 -17.68 10.19 -4.67
CA LEU A 376 -16.25 9.98 -4.91
C LEU A 376 -16.00 9.05 -6.10
N ASP A 377 -16.72 7.93 -6.16
CA ASP A 377 -16.54 6.95 -7.22
C ASP A 377 -17.01 7.51 -8.58
N GLU A 378 -18.09 8.30 -8.62
CA GLU A 378 -18.55 9.02 -9.82
C GLU A 378 -17.53 10.05 -10.31
N LYS A 379 -16.98 10.89 -9.42
CA LYS A 379 -15.97 11.90 -9.81
C LYS A 379 -14.66 11.28 -10.26
N LEU A 380 -14.12 10.32 -9.51
CA LEU A 380 -12.80 9.76 -9.77
C LEU A 380 -12.79 8.81 -10.97
N PHE A 381 -13.92 8.13 -11.24
CA PHE A 381 -14.02 7.13 -12.29
C PHE A 381 -15.03 7.50 -13.39
N GLY A 382 -15.58 8.72 -13.46
CA GLY A 382 -16.55 9.10 -14.50
C GLY A 382 -15.96 9.58 -15.83
N GLY A 383 -14.66 9.91 -15.88
CA GLY A 383 -14.01 10.56 -17.03
C GLY A 383 -13.59 9.64 -18.19
N GLU A 384 -12.83 10.22 -19.13
CA GLU A 384 -12.25 9.48 -20.27
C GLU A 384 -11.31 8.37 -19.81
N LYS A 385 -11.51 7.18 -20.36
CA LYS A 385 -10.76 5.97 -20.01
C LYS A 385 -10.16 5.31 -21.23
N ASN A 386 -8.99 4.72 -21.03
CA ASN A 386 -8.45 3.71 -21.90
C ASN A 386 -9.33 2.45 -21.88
N GLN A 387 -9.24 1.68 -22.96
CA GLN A 387 -9.98 0.43 -23.11
C GLN A 387 -9.50 -0.63 -22.10
N THR A 388 -8.20 -0.63 -21.79
CA THR A 388 -7.54 -1.48 -20.81
C THR A 388 -6.66 -0.66 -19.87
N PRO A 389 -6.35 -1.16 -18.66
CA PRO A 389 -5.34 -0.57 -17.80
C PRO A 389 -3.98 -0.44 -18.50
N PHE A 390 -3.15 0.53 -18.11
CA PHE A 390 -1.85 0.77 -18.75
C PHE A 390 -0.85 -0.41 -18.65
N TRP A 391 -1.09 -1.40 -17.80
CA TRP A 391 -0.29 -2.61 -17.70
C TRP A 391 -0.95 -3.85 -18.33
N ASP A 392 -2.13 -3.70 -18.93
CA ASP A 392 -2.86 -4.79 -19.59
C ASP A 392 -2.95 -4.56 -21.10
N TYR A 393 -2.17 -5.34 -21.85
CA TYR A 393 -1.98 -5.20 -23.30
C TYR A 393 -2.71 -6.27 -24.11
N ARG A 394 -3.63 -7.03 -23.51
CA ARG A 394 -4.33 -8.13 -24.20
C ARG A 394 -5.09 -7.72 -25.47
N LYS A 395 -5.50 -6.45 -25.57
CA LYS A 395 -6.20 -5.91 -26.74
C LYS A 395 -5.29 -5.24 -27.76
N ALA A 396 -4.01 -5.06 -27.44
CA ALA A 396 -3.04 -4.47 -28.35
C ALA A 396 -2.65 -5.46 -29.44
N GLU A 397 -2.28 -4.96 -30.62
CA GLU A 397 -1.59 -5.78 -31.61
C GLU A 397 -0.18 -6.06 -31.09
N THR A 398 0.21 -7.33 -31.09
CA THR A 398 1.48 -7.76 -30.50
C THR A 398 2.35 -8.47 -31.51
N THR A 399 3.63 -8.10 -31.57
CA THR A 399 4.62 -8.77 -32.41
C THR A 399 5.76 -9.29 -31.53
N LEU A 400 5.98 -10.60 -31.53
CA LEU A 400 7.12 -11.25 -30.89
C LEU A 400 8.24 -11.46 -31.91
N VAL A 401 9.39 -10.87 -31.63
CA VAL A 401 10.63 -11.03 -32.39
C VAL A 401 11.58 -11.91 -31.61
N LEU A 402 11.91 -13.08 -32.16
CA LEU A 402 12.92 -13.97 -31.60
C LEU A 402 14.25 -13.77 -32.35
N SER A 403 15.38 -13.84 -31.65
CA SER A 403 16.70 -13.73 -32.28
C SER A 403 17.12 -14.99 -33.06
N SER A 404 16.54 -16.14 -32.74
CA SER A 404 16.78 -17.44 -33.39
C SER A 404 15.62 -18.39 -33.10
N ASN A 405 15.54 -19.49 -33.86
CA ASN A 405 14.57 -20.54 -33.58
C ASN A 405 14.87 -21.25 -32.25
N PRO A 406 13.94 -21.24 -31.28
CA PRO A 406 14.15 -21.93 -30.01
C PRO A 406 14.02 -23.45 -30.21
N ALA A 407 14.93 -24.19 -29.59
CA ALA A 407 14.91 -25.65 -29.58
C ALA A 407 14.14 -26.20 -28.37
N PHE A 408 14.14 -25.46 -27.26
CA PHE A 408 13.53 -25.87 -26.01
C PHE A 408 12.71 -24.76 -25.37
N LEU A 409 11.61 -25.15 -24.73
CA LEU A 409 10.92 -24.36 -23.72
C LEU A 409 11.41 -24.82 -22.36
N CYS A 410 11.85 -23.90 -21.52
CA CYS A 410 12.39 -24.23 -20.21
C CYS A 410 11.64 -23.51 -19.11
N LYS A 411 11.40 -24.22 -18.01
CA LYS A 411 10.92 -23.64 -16.78
C LYS A 411 12.09 -22.99 -16.03
N GLN A 412 11.92 -21.72 -15.71
CA GLN A 412 12.82 -21.02 -14.81
C GLN A 412 12.47 -21.38 -13.37
N GLY A 413 13.43 -21.92 -12.64
CA GLY A 413 13.34 -21.96 -11.18
C GLY A 413 13.38 -20.52 -10.67
N ARG A 414 12.21 -19.98 -10.30
CA ARG A 414 11.99 -18.62 -9.79
C ARG A 414 12.03 -17.52 -10.87
N SER A 415 11.38 -16.39 -10.62
CA SER A 415 11.33 -15.24 -11.53
C SER A 415 12.73 -14.72 -11.86
N SER A 416 12.89 -14.26 -13.10
CA SER A 416 14.12 -13.65 -13.63
C SER A 416 14.64 -12.48 -12.77
N LEU A 417 13.75 -11.86 -11.98
CA LEU A 417 14.05 -10.79 -11.03
C LEU A 417 15.10 -11.14 -9.95
N PHE A 418 15.34 -12.42 -9.63
CA PHE A 418 16.02 -12.79 -8.37
C PHE A 418 17.27 -13.71 -8.47
N LYS A 419 17.82 -13.94 -9.69
CA LYS A 419 19.02 -14.77 -10.05
C LYS A 419 18.88 -16.29 -9.75
N LYS A 420 19.51 -17.25 -10.48
CA LYS A 420 20.61 -17.27 -11.48
C LYS A 420 20.16 -17.72 -12.89
N THR A 421 20.88 -17.23 -13.89
CA THR A 421 20.78 -17.43 -15.36
C THR A 421 21.24 -18.81 -15.87
N LEU A 422 21.20 -19.85 -15.04
CA LEU A 422 21.57 -21.19 -15.47
C LEU A 422 20.30 -21.98 -15.77
N ILE A 423 20.06 -22.18 -17.06
CA ILE A 423 19.01 -23.05 -17.55
C ILE A 423 19.42 -24.48 -17.23
N GLN A 424 18.59 -25.14 -16.45
CA GLN A 424 18.77 -26.53 -16.08
C GLN A 424 18.09 -27.41 -17.12
N PRO A 425 18.82 -28.27 -17.86
CA PRO A 425 18.25 -29.10 -18.92
C PRO A 425 17.05 -29.96 -18.49
N GLN A 426 17.05 -30.43 -17.24
CA GLN A 426 15.95 -31.20 -16.64
C GLN A 426 14.62 -30.43 -16.54
N ASN A 427 14.67 -29.10 -16.63
CA ASN A 427 13.49 -28.23 -16.58
C ASN A 427 13.05 -27.80 -17.99
N CYS A 428 13.55 -28.46 -19.04
CA CYS A 428 13.29 -28.10 -20.43
C CYS A 428 12.55 -29.22 -21.16
N VAL A 429 11.70 -28.84 -22.11
CA VAL A 429 11.03 -29.74 -23.05
C VAL A 429 11.25 -29.24 -24.47
N PRO A 430 11.24 -30.13 -25.49
CA PRO A 430 11.31 -29.73 -26.88
C PRO A 430 10.26 -28.68 -27.21
N PHE A 431 10.67 -27.62 -27.89
CA PHE A 431 9.78 -26.53 -28.25
C PHE A 431 8.82 -26.97 -29.37
N GLN A 432 7.51 -26.93 -29.12
CA GLN A 432 6.49 -27.39 -30.06
C GLN A 432 5.78 -26.25 -30.82
N GLY A 433 5.96 -25.00 -30.41
CA GLY A 433 5.37 -23.84 -31.05
C GLY A 433 4.91 -22.74 -30.09
N LEU A 434 4.53 -21.59 -30.66
CA LEU A 434 4.00 -20.42 -29.94
C LEU A 434 2.47 -20.45 -29.96
N SER A 435 1.87 -21.31 -29.15
CA SER A 435 0.43 -21.25 -28.84
C SER A 435 0.18 -21.59 -27.37
N PRO A 436 -0.91 -21.06 -26.76
CA PRO A 436 -1.30 -21.44 -25.40
C PRO A 436 -1.42 -22.95 -25.25
N GLU A 437 -2.04 -23.61 -26.23
CA GLU A 437 -2.30 -25.05 -26.20
C GLU A 437 -0.99 -25.85 -26.28
N ALA A 438 -0.05 -25.45 -27.14
CA ALA A 438 1.26 -26.11 -27.26
C ALA A 438 2.12 -25.91 -26.01
N ILE A 439 2.08 -24.70 -25.42
CA ILE A 439 2.81 -24.40 -24.19
C ILE A 439 2.21 -25.18 -23.02
N LEU A 440 0.92 -25.01 -22.75
CA LEU A 440 0.23 -25.63 -21.60
C LEU A 440 0.10 -27.15 -21.72
N GLY A 441 0.08 -27.69 -22.94
CA GLY A 441 0.09 -29.13 -23.20
C GLY A 441 1.44 -29.80 -22.97
N SER A 442 2.49 -29.02 -22.70
CA SER A 442 3.82 -29.58 -22.43
C SER A 442 3.94 -30.23 -21.05
N ALA A 443 4.85 -31.20 -20.92
CA ALA A 443 5.11 -31.91 -19.67
C ALA A 443 5.72 -31.03 -18.54
N LEU A 444 5.95 -29.72 -18.80
CA LEU A 444 6.48 -28.77 -17.81
C LEU A 444 5.48 -28.40 -16.70
N PHE A 445 4.19 -28.58 -16.98
CA PHE A 445 3.10 -28.17 -16.09
C PHE A 445 2.72 -29.33 -15.15
N SER A 446 3.32 -29.36 -13.95
CA SER A 446 2.90 -30.24 -12.85
C SER A 446 1.69 -29.65 -12.10
N GLN A 447 0.87 -30.48 -11.46
CA GLN A 447 -0.44 -30.06 -10.91
C GLN A 447 -0.38 -29.02 -9.76
N ASP A 448 0.76 -28.88 -9.06
CA ASP A 448 0.84 -28.18 -7.76
C ASP A 448 1.51 -26.79 -7.78
N GLN A 449 1.55 -26.09 -8.92
CA GLN A 449 2.07 -24.71 -8.97
C GLN A 449 1.02 -23.70 -9.46
N GLU A 450 1.00 -22.51 -8.83
CA GLU A 450 0.11 -21.40 -9.21
C GLU A 450 0.69 -20.57 -10.37
N GLU A 451 2.00 -20.35 -10.38
CA GLU A 451 2.72 -19.59 -11.40
C GLU A 451 3.88 -20.39 -12.01
N TRP A 452 4.09 -20.26 -13.31
CA TRP A 452 5.26 -20.79 -14.02
C TRP A 452 5.97 -19.68 -14.76
N SER A 453 7.28 -19.54 -14.52
CA SER A 453 8.18 -18.67 -15.28
C SER A 453 8.84 -19.51 -16.37
N LEU A 454 8.73 -19.08 -17.62
CA LEU A 454 9.16 -19.80 -18.80
C LEU A 454 10.17 -18.97 -19.59
N LEU A 455 11.12 -19.65 -20.23
CA LEU A 455 12.13 -19.04 -21.08
C LEU A 455 12.38 -19.92 -22.31
N PHE A 456 12.69 -19.27 -23.43
CA PHE A 456 13.06 -19.94 -24.67
C PHE A 456 14.56 -20.22 -24.68
N ALA A 457 14.97 -21.42 -25.09
CA ALA A 457 16.37 -21.82 -25.13
C ALA A 457 16.76 -22.48 -26.47
N ASN A 458 18.02 -22.31 -26.86
CA ASN A 458 18.59 -22.97 -28.04
C ASN A 458 19.08 -24.39 -27.70
N ALA A 459 19.62 -25.11 -28.69
CA ALA A 459 20.09 -26.49 -28.52
C ALA A 459 21.22 -26.65 -27.49
N ALA A 460 21.96 -25.58 -27.21
CA ALA A 460 23.01 -25.53 -26.19
C ALA A 460 22.49 -25.11 -24.81
N TYR A 461 21.16 -25.03 -24.61
CA TYR A 461 20.51 -24.55 -23.39
C TYR A 461 20.93 -23.13 -22.99
N HIS A 462 21.21 -22.26 -23.97
CA HIS A 462 21.33 -20.83 -23.77
C HIS A 462 20.01 -20.13 -24.03
N SER A 463 19.68 -19.11 -23.23
CA SER A 463 18.46 -18.32 -23.42
C SER A 463 18.46 -17.66 -24.79
N VAL A 464 17.36 -17.76 -25.52
CA VAL A 464 17.14 -17.07 -26.80
C VAL A 464 16.58 -15.68 -26.49
N PRO A 465 17.32 -14.59 -26.78
CA PRO A 465 16.79 -13.24 -26.63
C PRO A 465 15.51 -13.06 -27.45
N ALA A 466 14.51 -12.45 -26.82
CA ALA A 466 13.21 -12.18 -27.41
C ALA A 466 12.81 -10.72 -27.13
N ARG A 467 12.20 -10.07 -28.11
CA ARG A 467 11.65 -8.71 -27.99
C ARG A 467 10.17 -8.76 -28.36
N ILE A 468 9.31 -8.23 -27.50
CA ILE A 468 7.90 -8.04 -27.86
C ILE A 468 7.65 -6.55 -28.13
N VAL A 469 6.83 -6.28 -29.13
CA VAL A 469 6.35 -4.95 -29.50
C VAL A 469 4.84 -4.94 -29.36
N PHE A 470 4.32 -3.99 -28.58
CA PHE A 470 2.91 -3.73 -28.41
C PHE A 470 2.56 -2.48 -29.21
N ARG A 471 1.61 -2.59 -30.15
CA ARG A 471 1.10 -1.46 -30.92
C ARG A 471 -0.35 -1.18 -30.52
N ASN A 472 -0.57 0.07 -30.11
CA ASN A 472 -1.90 0.67 -30.02
C ASN A 472 -1.97 1.83 -31.02
N GLU A 473 -3.18 2.32 -31.30
CA GLU A 473 -3.45 3.37 -32.30
C GLU A 473 -2.56 4.64 -32.16
N THR A 474 -2.04 4.91 -30.97
CA THR A 474 -1.27 6.13 -30.67
C THR A 474 0.14 5.89 -30.13
N ASN A 475 0.51 4.66 -29.74
CA ASN A 475 1.79 4.37 -29.08
C ASN A 475 2.32 2.98 -29.45
N GLU A 476 3.63 2.90 -29.67
CA GLU A 476 4.38 1.64 -29.78
C GLU A 476 5.27 1.48 -28.55
N GLU A 477 5.10 0.39 -27.81
CA GLU A 477 5.95 0.03 -26.67
C GLU A 477 6.72 -1.26 -26.97
N SER A 478 8.04 -1.25 -26.76
CA SER A 478 8.87 -2.44 -26.95
C SER A 478 9.56 -2.87 -25.66
N LEU A 479 9.63 -4.18 -25.48
CA LEU A 479 10.09 -4.83 -24.26
C LEU A 479 11.09 -5.94 -24.62
N GLN A 480 12.29 -5.88 -24.07
CA GLN A 480 13.24 -7.00 -24.09
C GLN A 480 12.79 -8.02 -23.04
N ILE A 481 12.35 -9.18 -23.50
CA ILE A 481 11.70 -10.20 -22.66
C ILE A 481 12.76 -10.91 -21.83
N THR A 482 12.53 -10.99 -20.53
CA THR A 482 13.32 -11.81 -19.63
C THR A 482 12.67 -13.16 -19.39
N SER A 483 11.35 -13.19 -19.23
CA SER A 483 10.58 -14.43 -19.10
C SER A 483 9.13 -14.23 -19.50
N VAL A 484 8.47 -15.36 -19.79
CA VAL A 484 7.03 -15.45 -19.96
C VAL A 484 6.44 -16.13 -18.73
N VAL A 485 5.47 -15.51 -18.09
CA VAL A 485 4.86 -16.02 -16.86
C VAL A 485 3.44 -16.48 -17.15
N TYR A 486 3.12 -17.73 -16.83
CA TYR A 486 1.74 -18.22 -16.83
C TYR A 486 1.21 -18.28 -15.40
N ARG A 487 -0.01 -17.77 -15.18
CA ARG A 487 -0.73 -17.86 -13.90
C ARG A 487 -1.98 -18.71 -14.05
N LYS A 488 -2.04 -19.81 -13.29
CA LYS A 488 -3.16 -20.77 -13.30
C LYS A 488 -4.48 -20.12 -12.89
N THR A 489 -4.47 -19.37 -11.79
CA THR A 489 -5.67 -18.76 -11.17
C THR A 489 -6.37 -17.77 -12.09
N LEU A 490 -5.60 -17.07 -12.93
CA LEU A 490 -6.15 -16.15 -13.93
C LEU A 490 -6.33 -16.80 -15.30
N ASN A 491 -5.81 -18.02 -15.50
CA ASN A 491 -5.59 -18.67 -16.78
C ASN A 491 -4.99 -17.69 -17.82
N ARG A 492 -3.89 -17.04 -17.45
CA ARG A 492 -3.33 -15.90 -18.23
C ARG A 492 -1.83 -15.96 -18.35
N PHE A 493 -1.36 -15.47 -19.49
CA PHE A 493 0.05 -15.23 -19.75
C PHE A 493 0.43 -13.77 -19.57
N PHE A 494 1.65 -13.59 -19.12
CA PHE A 494 2.28 -12.30 -18.91
C PHE A 494 3.69 -12.35 -19.49
N VAL A 495 4.19 -11.18 -19.87
CA VAL A 495 5.58 -10.98 -20.26
C VAL A 495 6.23 -10.06 -19.24
N GLU A 496 7.35 -10.48 -18.67
CA GLU A 496 8.24 -9.59 -17.91
C GLU A 496 9.49 -9.28 -18.72
N GLY A 497 10.03 -8.07 -18.52
CA GLY A 497 11.22 -7.64 -19.22
C GLY A 497 11.62 -6.20 -18.90
N TYR A 498 12.54 -5.67 -19.70
CA TYR A 498 13.00 -4.29 -19.61
C TYR A 498 12.66 -3.52 -20.89
N SER A 499 11.99 -2.37 -20.74
CA SER A 499 11.76 -1.45 -21.85
C SER A 499 13.06 -0.77 -22.26
N SER A 500 13.06 -0.09 -23.41
CA SER A 500 14.24 0.59 -23.96
C SER A 500 14.85 1.65 -23.02
N ASP A 501 14.04 2.23 -22.14
CA ASP A 501 14.45 3.17 -21.09
C ASP A 501 14.99 2.49 -19.82
N GLY A 502 15.15 1.16 -19.83
CA GLY A 502 15.68 0.37 -18.72
C GLY A 502 14.69 0.13 -17.58
N LYS A 503 13.41 0.51 -17.73
CA LYS A 503 12.38 0.23 -16.73
C LYS A 503 11.91 -1.21 -16.81
N TYR A 504 11.70 -1.83 -15.66
CA TYR A 504 11.09 -3.16 -15.61
C TYR A 504 9.59 -3.06 -15.86
N ARG A 505 9.07 -3.89 -16.77
CA ARG A 505 7.63 -3.97 -17.10
C ARG A 505 7.13 -5.39 -16.91
N PHE A 506 5.84 -5.50 -16.58
CA PHE A 506 5.12 -6.76 -16.50
C PHE A 506 3.72 -6.58 -17.07
N TYR A 507 3.50 -7.14 -18.26
CA TYR A 507 2.29 -6.91 -19.04
C TYR A 507 1.53 -8.20 -19.27
N SER A 508 0.20 -8.17 -19.10
CA SER A 508 -0.64 -9.26 -19.57
C SER A 508 -0.74 -9.22 -21.09
N MET A 509 -0.63 -10.39 -21.71
CA MET A 509 -0.74 -10.55 -23.16
C MET A 509 -1.78 -11.61 -23.51
N ASP A 510 -2.28 -11.55 -24.75
CA ASP A 510 -3.11 -12.59 -25.34
C ASP A 510 -2.37 -13.16 -26.56
N TRP A 511 -2.07 -14.46 -26.53
CA TRP A 511 -1.39 -15.14 -27.62
C TRP A 511 -2.18 -15.14 -28.92
N LYS A 512 -3.51 -14.97 -28.87
CA LYS A 512 -4.34 -14.90 -30.08
C LYS A 512 -4.02 -13.68 -30.95
N ASN A 513 -3.52 -12.60 -30.34
CA ASN A 513 -3.19 -11.35 -31.02
C ASN A 513 -1.68 -11.24 -31.31
N LEU A 514 -0.93 -12.36 -31.21
CA LEU A 514 0.50 -12.39 -31.37
C LEU A 514 0.92 -12.79 -32.78
N GLN A 515 1.60 -11.88 -33.47
CA GLN A 515 2.34 -12.17 -34.69
C GLN A 515 3.79 -12.50 -34.34
N THR A 516 4.39 -13.45 -35.04
CA THR A 516 5.74 -13.92 -34.75
C THR A 516 6.67 -13.67 -35.92
N SER A 517 7.79 -13.00 -35.69
CA SER A 517 8.87 -12.87 -36.68
C SER A 517 10.12 -13.55 -36.14
N VAL A 518 10.54 -14.63 -36.79
CA VAL A 518 11.86 -15.23 -36.60
C VAL A 518 12.70 -14.84 -37.81
N PRO A 519 13.92 -14.29 -37.65
CA PRO A 519 14.80 -14.07 -38.78
C PRO A 519 15.08 -15.43 -39.44
N ASP A 520 14.91 -15.49 -40.76
CA ASP A 520 15.21 -16.68 -41.54
C ASP A 520 16.64 -17.13 -41.23
N ALA A 521 16.78 -18.41 -40.88
CA ALA A 521 18.09 -19.02 -40.70
C ALA A 521 18.77 -19.09 -42.07
N ASN A 522 19.76 -18.22 -42.30
CA ASN A 522 20.76 -18.44 -43.34
C ASN A 522 21.73 -19.54 -42.92
#